data_AF-A0A925TAJ5-F1
#
_entry.id   AF-A0A925TAJ5-F1
#
_cell.length_a   1.000
_cell.length_b   1.000
_cell.length_c   1.000
_cell.angle_alpha   90.00
_cell.angle_beta   90.00
_cell.angle_gamma   90.00
#
_symmetry.space_group_name_H-M   'P 1'
#
loop_
_entity.id
_entity.type
_entity.pdbx_description
1 polymer ?
#
loop_
_entity_poly.entity_id
_entity_poly.type
_entity_poly.pdbx_seq_one_letter_code
_entity_poly.pdbx_strand_id
1 'polypeptide(L)'
;IPATDTPGAKDTLVHEFIIKMIKDCTGKKTQNNFIDGLKDLRAYCGNNYRVSYEDLNPGQQEEVMEHYENKAKSFNGLVAKAQNMFLGKPFFHILKEYTVEGYCTSQKGATLGLNYLAVPGRFNGCTTLEPGQKAWATN
;
A
#
# COMPACT_ATOMS: atom_id res chain seq x y z
N ILE A 1 1.46 -2.49 6.12
CA ILE A 1 0.82 -2.25 7.44
C ILE A 1 0.95 -3.54 8.24
N PRO A 2 1.98 -3.64 9.11
CA PRO A 2 2.15 -4.79 10.00
C PRO A 2 1.07 -4.77 11.10
N ALA A 3 0.84 -5.92 11.73
CA ALA A 3 -0.02 -6.00 12.91
C ALA A 3 0.71 -5.43 14.14
N THR A 4 -0.01 -4.68 14.97
CA THR A 4 0.47 -4.11 16.24
C THR A 4 -0.57 -4.41 17.34
N ASP A 5 -0.94 -3.41 18.13
CA ASP A 5 -2.21 -3.32 18.87
C ASP A 5 -3.45 -3.27 17.96
N THR A 6 -3.28 -3.07 16.66
CA THR A 6 -4.33 -3.10 15.64
C THR A 6 -4.09 -4.20 14.61
N PRO A 7 -5.14 -4.69 13.91
CA PRO A 7 -4.98 -5.71 12.87
C PRO A 7 -4.02 -5.24 11.76
N GLY A 8 -3.22 -6.16 11.22
CA GLY A 8 -2.39 -5.86 10.05
C GLY A 8 -3.18 -5.95 8.74
N ALA A 9 -2.58 -5.50 7.63
CA ALA A 9 -3.21 -5.62 6.31
C ALA A 9 -3.50 -7.07 5.88
N LYS A 10 -2.75 -8.05 6.41
CA LYS A 10 -3.03 -9.48 6.18
C LYS A 10 -4.36 -9.90 6.81
N ASP A 11 -4.69 -9.37 7.99
CA ASP A 11 -5.90 -9.72 8.76
C ASP A 11 -7.19 -9.15 8.18
N THR A 12 -7.05 -8.23 7.21
CA THR A 12 -8.14 -7.53 6.53
C THR A 12 -8.30 -7.96 5.07
N LEU A 13 -7.64 -9.05 4.64
CA LEU A 13 -7.71 -9.60 3.29
C LEU A 13 -7.35 -8.60 2.17
N VAL A 14 -6.47 -7.64 2.48
CA VAL A 14 -6.05 -6.59 1.53
C VAL A 14 -5.40 -7.17 0.27
N HIS A 15 -4.76 -8.32 0.38
CA HIS A 15 -4.19 -9.01 -0.78
C HIS A 15 -5.28 -9.43 -1.79
N GLU A 16 -6.44 -9.90 -1.35
CA GLU A 16 -7.57 -10.22 -2.24
C GLU A 16 -8.13 -8.96 -2.89
N PHE A 17 -8.25 -7.87 -2.12
CA PHE A 17 -8.64 -6.56 -2.64
C PHE A 17 -7.68 -6.09 -3.75
N ILE A 18 -6.37 -6.15 -3.51
CA ILE A 18 -5.35 -5.77 -4.51
C ILE A 18 -5.49 -6.61 -5.79
N ILE A 19 -5.63 -7.94 -5.66
CA ILE A 19 -5.79 -8.82 -6.83
C ILE A 19 -7.02 -8.42 -7.63
N LYS A 20 -8.15 -8.18 -6.96
CA LYS A 20 -9.40 -7.75 -7.61
C LYS A 20 -9.26 -6.40 -8.29
N MET A 21 -8.67 -5.41 -7.61
CA MET A 21 -8.46 -4.07 -8.17
C MET A 21 -7.57 -4.11 -9.41
N ILE A 22 -6.45 -4.84 -9.35
CA ILE A 22 -5.57 -5.00 -10.51
C ILE A 22 -6.31 -5.68 -11.66
N LYS A 23 -6.97 -6.80 -11.39
CA LYS A 23 -7.62 -7.63 -12.42
C LYS A 23 -8.82 -6.94 -13.08
N ASP A 24 -9.68 -6.32 -12.29
CA ASP A 24 -11.00 -5.87 -12.73
C ASP A 24 -11.07 -4.35 -12.96
N CYS A 25 -10.17 -3.57 -12.34
CA CYS A 25 -10.24 -2.10 -12.36
C CYS A 25 -9.02 -1.41 -12.99
N THR A 26 -8.07 -2.16 -13.56
CA THR A 26 -6.92 -1.58 -14.27
C THR A 26 -6.75 -2.15 -15.67
N GLY A 27 -6.16 -1.36 -16.58
CA GLY A 27 -5.85 -1.81 -17.94
C GLY A 27 -4.66 -2.78 -18.00
N LYS A 28 -4.57 -3.58 -19.08
CA LYS A 28 -3.53 -4.61 -19.28
C LYS A 28 -2.11 -4.12 -19.04
N LYS A 29 -1.79 -2.89 -19.43
CA LYS A 29 -0.46 -2.29 -19.19
C LYS A 29 -0.12 -2.23 -17.70
N THR A 30 -1.04 -1.72 -16.88
CA THR A 30 -0.87 -1.64 -15.43
C THR A 30 -0.80 -3.04 -14.81
N GLN A 31 -1.64 -3.97 -15.26
CA GLN A 31 -1.60 -5.37 -14.80
C GLN A 31 -0.23 -6.02 -15.06
N ASN A 32 0.28 -5.89 -16.28
CA ASN A 32 1.58 -6.43 -16.67
C ASN A 32 2.71 -5.79 -15.86
N ASN A 33 2.72 -4.45 -15.76
CA ASN A 33 3.70 -3.73 -14.93
C ASN A 33 3.70 -4.20 -13.48
N PHE A 34 2.52 -4.47 -12.92
CA PHE A 34 2.39 -4.95 -11.56
C PHE A 34 2.97 -6.37 -11.40
N ILE A 35 2.60 -7.28 -12.30
CA ILE A 35 3.09 -8.66 -12.32
C ILE A 35 4.61 -8.69 -12.52
N ASP A 36 5.14 -7.88 -13.43
CA ASP A 36 6.58 -7.83 -13.71
C ASP A 36 7.36 -7.21 -12.54
N GLY A 37 6.77 -6.24 -11.84
CA GLY A 37 7.31 -5.73 -10.57
C GLY A 37 7.40 -6.80 -9.48
N LEU A 38 6.39 -7.67 -9.35
CA LEU A 38 6.43 -8.80 -8.41
C LEU A 38 7.52 -9.83 -8.79
N LYS A 39 7.70 -10.11 -10.08
CA LYS A 39 8.79 -10.98 -10.56
C LYS A 39 10.16 -10.38 -10.28
N ASP A 40 10.32 -9.07 -10.52
CA ASP A 40 11.55 -8.35 -10.23
C ASP A 40 11.88 -8.41 -8.74
N LEU A 41 10.89 -8.21 -7.86
CA LEU A 41 11.05 -8.35 -6.40
C LEU A 41 11.53 -9.75 -6.01
N ARG A 42 10.89 -10.80 -6.55
CA ARG A 42 11.30 -12.18 -6.31
C ARG A 42 12.73 -12.44 -6.78
N ALA A 43 13.09 -11.96 -7.97
CA ALA A 43 14.44 -12.09 -8.51
C ALA A 43 15.46 -11.32 -7.67
N TYR A 44 15.14 -10.11 -7.23
CA TYR A 44 15.98 -9.30 -6.34
C TYR A 44 16.26 -10.03 -5.02
N CYS A 45 15.24 -10.64 -4.41
CA CYS A 45 15.41 -11.43 -3.18
C CYS A 45 16.31 -12.65 -3.42
N GLY A 46 16.05 -13.41 -4.49
CA GLY A 46 16.86 -14.57 -4.85
C GLY A 46 18.31 -14.24 -5.24
N ASN A 47 18.57 -13.05 -5.78
CA ASN A 47 19.91 -12.63 -6.17
C ASN A 47 20.72 -12.09 -4.99
N ASN A 48 20.12 -11.28 -4.11
CA ASN A 48 20.82 -10.61 -3.02
C ASN A 48 20.84 -11.42 -1.72
N TYR A 49 19.79 -12.19 -1.44
CA TYR A 49 19.62 -12.90 -0.17
C TYR A 49 19.48 -14.42 -0.32
N ARG A 50 19.38 -14.93 -1.56
CA ARG A 50 19.24 -16.37 -1.88
C ARG A 50 17.99 -17.05 -1.30
N VAL A 51 17.01 -16.27 -0.85
CA VAL A 51 15.74 -16.73 -0.27
C VAL A 51 14.56 -15.94 -0.86
N SER A 52 13.34 -16.40 -0.58
CA SER A 52 12.11 -15.68 -0.95
C SER A 52 11.88 -14.48 -0.02
N TYR A 53 11.00 -13.54 -0.41
CA TYR A 53 10.73 -12.35 0.42
C TYR A 53 10.11 -12.74 1.79
N GLU A 54 9.29 -13.78 1.78
CA GLU A 54 8.61 -14.32 2.95
C GLU A 54 9.58 -14.91 3.98
N ASP A 55 10.74 -15.40 3.51
CA ASP A 55 11.79 -16.03 4.33
C ASP A 55 12.85 -15.03 4.83
N LEU A 56 12.78 -13.76 4.39
CA LEU A 56 13.68 -12.71 4.86
C LEU A 56 13.39 -12.37 6.33
N ASN A 57 14.45 -11.99 7.05
CA ASN A 57 14.26 -11.41 8.38
C ASN A 57 13.67 -9.99 8.27
N PRO A 58 13.09 -9.43 9.35
CA PRO A 58 12.41 -8.13 9.30
C PRO A 58 13.27 -6.97 8.79
N GLY A 59 14.56 -6.92 9.14
CA GLY A 59 15.48 -5.87 8.65
C GLY A 59 15.73 -5.99 7.15
N GLN A 60 15.93 -7.21 6.64
CA GLN A 60 16.07 -7.44 5.20
C GLN A 60 14.77 -7.15 4.43
N GLN A 61 13.61 -7.44 5.03
CA GLN A 61 12.32 -7.09 4.43
C GLN A 61 12.17 -5.57 4.28
N GLU A 62 12.61 -4.82 5.28
CA GLU A 62 12.63 -3.36 5.25
C GLU A 62 13.58 -2.82 4.17
N GLU A 63 14.81 -3.33 4.10
CA GLU A 63 15.79 -2.96 3.07
C GLU A 63 15.28 -3.20 1.64
N VAL A 64 14.64 -4.36 1.40
CA VAL A 64 14.01 -4.66 0.10
C VAL A 64 12.88 -3.67 -0.22
N MET A 65 12.02 -3.37 0.76
CA MET A 65 10.91 -2.44 0.56
C MET A 65 11.42 -1.01 0.31
N GLU A 66 12.44 -0.58 1.03
CA GLU A 66 13.10 0.72 0.82
C GLU A 66 13.76 0.80 -0.56
N HIS A 67 14.43 -0.26 -1.02
CA HIS A 67 14.99 -0.32 -2.37
C HIS A 67 13.92 -0.03 -3.43
N TYR A 68 12.76 -0.69 -3.32
CA TYR A 68 11.66 -0.50 -4.26
C TYR A 68 10.95 0.84 -4.12
N GLU A 69 10.86 1.39 -2.91
CA GLU A 69 10.37 2.75 -2.68
C GLU A 69 11.26 3.78 -3.38
N ASN A 70 12.58 3.64 -3.23
CA ASN A 70 13.56 4.52 -3.85
C ASN A 70 13.58 4.38 -5.37
N LYS A 71 13.50 3.14 -5.90
CA LYS A 71 13.38 2.87 -7.34
C LYS A 71 12.09 3.45 -7.94
N ALA A 72 11.04 3.56 -7.14
CA ALA A 72 9.75 4.09 -7.55
C ALA A 72 9.64 5.62 -7.46
N LYS A 73 10.61 6.32 -6.85
CA LYS A 73 10.63 7.79 -6.83
C LYS A 73 10.73 8.31 -8.27
N SER A 74 9.65 8.90 -8.75
CA SER A 74 9.60 9.58 -10.06
C SER A 74 9.88 11.08 -9.87
N PHE A 75 10.39 11.72 -10.92
CA PHE A 75 10.68 13.15 -10.94
C PHE A 75 9.41 13.98 -10.71
N ASN A 76 9.44 15.00 -9.86
CA ASN A 76 8.26 15.85 -9.64
C ASN A 76 7.84 16.63 -10.90
N GLY A 77 6.54 16.93 -11.02
CA GLY A 77 6.00 17.82 -12.05
C GLY A 77 5.60 17.14 -13.36
N LEU A 78 5.73 17.86 -14.48
CA LEU A 78 5.31 17.41 -15.81
C LEU A 78 6.03 16.12 -16.27
N VAL A 79 7.27 15.92 -15.81
CA VAL A 79 8.08 14.74 -16.15
C VAL A 79 7.49 13.46 -15.55
N ALA A 80 7.09 13.45 -14.27
CA ALA A 80 6.38 12.30 -13.68
C ALA A 80 5.08 11.99 -14.43
N LYS A 81 4.30 13.01 -14.81
CA LYS A 81 3.04 12.80 -15.54
C LYS A 81 3.29 12.14 -16.89
N ALA A 82 4.26 12.64 -17.66
CA ALA A 82 4.64 12.06 -18.93
C ALA A 82 5.18 10.62 -18.77
N GLN A 83 6.04 10.40 -17.76
CA GLN A 83 6.63 9.10 -17.48
C GLN A 83 5.57 8.08 -17.04
N ASN A 84 4.64 8.46 -16.17
CA ASN A 84 3.51 7.60 -15.78
C ASN A 84 2.57 7.32 -16.95
N MET A 85 2.37 8.27 -17.86
CA MET A 85 1.57 8.04 -19.06
C MET A 85 2.25 7.01 -19.99
N PHE A 86 3.55 7.14 -20.24
CA PHE A 86 4.31 6.29 -21.15
C PHE A 86 4.74 4.94 -20.57
N LEU A 87 5.15 4.89 -19.32
CA LEU A 87 5.68 3.69 -18.66
C LEU A 87 4.68 3.06 -17.68
N GLY A 88 3.64 3.79 -17.26
CA GLY A 88 2.72 3.39 -16.19
C GLY A 88 3.24 3.77 -14.80
N LYS A 89 2.35 3.74 -13.80
CA LYS A 89 2.77 3.89 -12.39
C LYS A 89 3.70 2.72 -11.99
N PRO A 90 4.78 2.95 -11.22
CA PRO A 90 5.60 1.87 -10.69
C PRO A 90 4.79 0.91 -9.82
N PHE A 91 5.08 -0.39 -9.88
CA PHE A 91 4.30 -1.39 -9.14
C PHE A 91 4.27 -1.12 -7.63
N PHE A 92 5.38 -0.63 -7.06
CA PHE A 92 5.49 -0.39 -5.63
C PHE A 92 4.53 0.71 -5.15
N HIS A 93 4.34 1.77 -5.96
CA HIS A 93 3.32 2.79 -5.68
C HIS A 93 1.92 2.18 -5.69
N ILE A 94 1.61 1.36 -6.69
CA ILE A 94 0.30 0.70 -6.79
C ILE A 94 0.07 -0.22 -5.59
N LEU A 95 1.07 -1.03 -5.23
CA LEU A 95 1.03 -1.92 -4.08
C LEU A 95 0.78 -1.15 -2.78
N LYS A 96 1.53 -0.05 -2.56
CA LYS A 96 1.41 0.79 -1.37
C LYS A 96 0.05 1.50 -1.30
N GLU A 97 -0.38 2.09 -2.41
CA GLU A 97 -1.67 2.78 -2.56
C GLU A 97 -2.84 1.85 -2.24
N TYR A 98 -2.93 0.69 -2.91
CA TYR A 98 -4.00 -0.27 -2.67
C TYR A 98 -3.91 -0.97 -1.30
N THR A 99 -2.70 -1.10 -0.74
CA THR A 99 -2.58 -1.63 0.63
C THR A 99 -3.21 -0.67 1.65
N VAL A 100 -2.96 0.63 1.49
CA VAL A 100 -3.54 1.67 2.36
C VAL A 100 -5.04 1.76 2.14
N GLU A 101 -5.48 1.87 0.88
CA GLU A 101 -6.89 1.99 0.53
C GLU A 101 -7.69 0.78 1.02
N GLY A 102 -7.24 -0.45 0.70
CA GLY A 102 -7.92 -1.67 1.12
C GLY A 102 -7.96 -1.83 2.64
N TYR A 103 -6.90 -1.43 3.36
CA TYR A 103 -6.90 -1.49 4.81
C TYR A 103 -7.88 -0.48 5.41
N CYS A 104 -7.77 0.79 5.04
CA CYS A 104 -8.58 1.88 5.58
C CYS A 104 -10.08 1.75 5.27
N THR A 105 -10.44 1.10 4.16
CA THR A 105 -11.83 0.85 3.76
C THR A 105 -12.38 -0.50 4.25
N SER A 106 -11.53 -1.39 4.76
CA SER A 106 -11.97 -2.65 5.37
C SER A 106 -12.69 -2.41 6.70
N GLN A 107 -13.66 -3.27 7.04
CA GLN A 107 -14.39 -3.16 8.31
C GLN A 107 -13.44 -3.16 9.52
N LYS A 108 -12.46 -4.06 9.54
CA LYS A 108 -11.49 -4.16 10.65
C LYS A 108 -10.54 -2.97 10.67
N GLY A 109 -10.02 -2.52 9.53
CA GLY A 109 -9.15 -1.34 9.48
C GLY A 109 -9.89 -0.07 9.87
N ALA A 110 -11.14 0.11 9.42
CA ALA A 110 -11.96 1.27 9.76
C ALA A 110 -12.36 1.31 11.25
N THR A 111 -12.73 0.18 11.86
CA THR A 111 -13.25 0.15 13.24
C THR A 111 -12.17 -0.08 14.30
N LEU A 112 -11.10 -0.82 13.98
CA LEU A 112 -10.03 -1.16 14.93
C LEU A 112 -8.74 -0.40 14.64
N GLY A 113 -8.40 -0.16 13.37
CA GLY A 113 -7.22 0.63 12.97
C GLY A 113 -7.45 2.14 12.99
N LEU A 114 -8.67 2.56 12.69
CA LEU A 114 -9.12 3.95 12.63
C LEU A 114 -10.27 4.16 13.63
N ASN A 115 -10.72 5.40 13.75
CA ASN A 115 -11.89 5.76 14.54
C ASN A 115 -13.12 5.87 13.63
N TYR A 116 -13.99 4.86 13.66
CA TYR A 116 -15.21 4.83 12.86
C TYR A 116 -16.39 5.43 13.63
N LEU A 117 -17.01 6.48 13.06
CA LEU A 117 -18.28 7.03 13.52
C LEU A 117 -19.40 6.61 12.57
N ALA A 118 -20.26 5.69 13.04
CA ALA A 118 -21.37 5.20 12.22
C ALA A 118 -22.36 6.29 11.80
N VAL A 119 -22.53 7.32 12.63
CA VAL A 119 -23.36 8.49 12.34
C VAL A 119 -22.50 9.74 12.56
N PRO A 120 -21.91 10.32 11.50
CA PRO A 120 -21.16 11.56 11.65
C PRO A 120 -22.13 12.67 12.04
N GLY A 121 -21.88 13.29 13.20
CA GLY A 121 -22.60 14.47 13.64
C GLY A 121 -22.17 15.71 12.84
N ARG A 122 -22.22 16.88 13.48
CA ARG A 122 -21.76 18.12 12.86
C ARG A 122 -20.26 18.05 12.56
N PHE A 123 -19.87 18.44 11.35
CA PHE A 123 -18.46 18.60 10.99
C PHE A 123 -17.80 19.70 11.83
N ASN A 124 -16.66 19.37 12.45
CA ASN A 124 -15.83 20.32 13.19
C ASN A 124 -14.42 20.33 12.60
N GLY A 125 -14.12 21.34 11.78
CA GLY A 125 -12.84 21.46 11.08
C GLY A 125 -11.65 21.85 11.97
N CYS A 126 -11.89 22.26 13.21
CA CYS A 126 -10.85 22.58 14.19
C CYS A 126 -11.16 21.85 15.50
N THR A 127 -10.71 20.59 15.58
CA THR A 127 -10.69 19.82 16.82
C THR A 127 -9.26 19.70 17.32
N THR A 128 -9.09 19.74 18.64
CA THR A 128 -7.80 19.36 19.25
C THR A 128 -7.67 17.84 19.16
N LEU A 129 -6.50 17.35 18.75
CA LEU A 129 -6.19 15.93 18.74
C LEU A 129 -5.54 15.54 20.06
N GLU A 130 -6.06 14.51 20.71
CA GLU A 130 -5.44 13.95 21.91
C GLU A 130 -4.21 13.10 21.54
N PRO A 131 -3.17 13.06 22.39
CA PRO A 131 -2.04 12.18 22.17
C PRO A 131 -2.48 10.72 22.01
N GLY A 132 -2.10 10.08 20.90
CA GLY A 132 -2.48 8.69 20.60
C GLY A 132 -3.88 8.52 19.99
N GLN A 133 -4.62 9.60 19.72
CA GLN A 133 -5.91 9.52 19.06
C GLN A 133 -5.77 8.95 17.64
N LYS A 134 -6.56 7.93 17.32
CA LYS A 134 -6.64 7.34 15.98
C LYS A 134 -7.24 8.34 14.99
N ALA A 135 -6.76 8.29 13.74
CA ALA A 135 -7.37 9.05 12.65
C ALA A 135 -8.80 8.57 12.38
N TRP A 136 -9.67 9.49 11.93
CA TRP A 136 -11.05 9.17 11.58
C TRP A 136 -11.13 8.32 10.31
N ALA A 137 -12.04 7.34 10.28
CA ALA A 137 -12.23 6.45 9.13
C ALA A 137 -13.01 7.10 7.97
N THR A 138 -13.87 8.07 8.28
CA THR A 138 -14.72 8.78 7.32
C THR A 138 -14.53 10.28 7.47
N ASN A 139 -14.42 11.00 6.34
CA ASN A 139 -14.38 12.47 6.30
C ASN A 139 -15.79 13.06 6.39
#